data_AF-A0A8J6CJX4-F1
#
_entry.id   AF-A0A8J6CJX4-F1
#
_cell.length_a   1.000
_cell.length_b   1.000
_cell.length_c   1.000
_cell.angle_alpha   90.00
_cell.angle_beta   90.00
_cell.angle_gamma   90.00
#
_symmetry.space_group_name_H-M   'P 1'
#
loop_
_entity.id
_entity.type
_entity.pdbx_description
1 polymer ?
#
loop_
_entity_poly.entity_id
_entity_poly.type
_entity_poly.pdbx_seq_one_letter_code
_entity_poly.pdbx_strand_id
1 'polypeptide(L)'
;MPGRAAVALRAAGILASAAGIVALAVAIRRRRRVCRAPLRRRTTEVGGGFELPESAPAPPSIHGSPGLALTRQTVEVISSSVPVIGSTEAASIFYTELFAIAPELKALFGSPEAQQRKLRGILTWVSGVLTDMPSLSEGLRSLGVRHLRYNAKLEHFHAVKSAFMQMVSIVDQQSISSAAHDFDGTDSEADDEDADEDDADEEERGAGRAGARRAPIDRHQRLLDVSRAWEALLYVFIGEMSPMMLMQDTIGSFHAALANDLAAPAGGTCLALAGAQGASLLIMAAQLTREPRQRETIDRATKQLQHARTSLETLAKLDMCVYCRVMAAIRQPALTYPIARLRAISAALEQAALIPLQVAEWAVHTLRVARALLPIAGMSGVGDAGAGSYLLLAAGRAAIENVWVNTGSKLAAQGWRGWAHAIDARARELLDMLDDVEGDIKAIQAARNPRDG
;
A
#
# COMPACT_ATOMS: atom_id res chain seq x y z
N MET A 1 -31.65 15.53 11.00
CA MET A 1 -31.36 14.12 10.66
C MET A 1 -30.23 14.04 9.60
N PRO A 2 -28.95 14.19 9.98
CA PRO A 2 -27.83 14.24 9.02
C PRO A 2 -27.20 12.87 8.71
N GLY A 3 -27.58 11.80 9.42
CA GLY A 3 -26.91 10.49 9.31
C GLY A 3 -27.15 9.69 8.03
N ARG A 4 -28.20 10.00 7.25
CA ARG A 4 -28.54 9.21 6.05
C ARG A 4 -27.71 9.56 4.81
N ALA A 5 -27.26 10.82 4.68
CA ALA A 5 -26.45 11.25 3.54
C ALA A 5 -24.99 10.72 3.63
N ALA A 6 -24.42 10.68 4.83
CA ALA A 6 -23.06 10.17 5.04
C ALA A 6 -22.95 8.64 4.83
N VAL A 7 -24.00 7.89 5.19
CA VAL A 7 -24.08 6.44 4.92
C VAL A 7 -24.27 6.18 3.42
N ALA A 8 -25.05 7.01 2.71
CA ALA A 8 -25.21 6.89 1.26
C ALA A 8 -23.92 7.18 0.48
N LEU A 9 -23.12 8.16 0.91
CA LEU A 9 -21.82 8.49 0.31
C LEU A 9 -20.76 7.39 0.55
N ARG A 10 -20.74 6.76 1.73
CA ARG A 10 -19.88 5.59 2.01
C ARG A 10 -20.30 4.36 1.20
N ALA A 11 -21.61 4.10 1.08
CA ALA A 11 -22.13 3.01 0.26
C ALA A 11 -21.85 3.23 -1.24
N ALA A 12 -21.95 4.46 -1.74
CA ALA A 12 -21.62 4.81 -3.12
C ALA A 12 -20.11 4.62 -3.43
N GLY A 13 -19.22 4.94 -2.48
CA GLY A 13 -17.78 4.68 -2.61
C GLY A 13 -17.41 3.20 -2.64
N ILE A 14 -18.11 2.36 -1.88
CA ILE A 14 -17.90 0.90 -1.85
C ILE A 14 -18.48 0.25 -3.13
N LEU A 15 -19.65 0.69 -3.59
CA LEU A 15 -20.25 0.21 -4.84
C LEU A 15 -19.44 0.64 -6.09
N ALA A 16 -18.80 1.82 -6.07
CA ALA A 16 -17.91 2.24 -7.15
C ALA A 16 -16.63 1.38 -7.25
N SER A 17 -16.09 0.92 -6.12
CA SER A 17 -14.95 0.00 -6.07
C SER A 17 -15.33 -1.41 -6.52
N ALA A 18 -16.51 -1.90 -6.14
CA ALA A 18 -17.01 -3.22 -6.57
C ALA A 18 -17.40 -3.25 -8.07
N ALA A 19 -18.05 -2.19 -8.58
CA ALA A 19 -18.39 -2.05 -9.99
C ALA A 19 -17.14 -1.95 -10.88
N GLY A 20 -16.07 -1.32 -10.39
CA GLY A 20 -14.77 -1.29 -11.05
C GLY A 20 -14.12 -2.67 -11.20
N ILE A 21 -14.20 -3.51 -10.17
CA ILE A 21 -13.67 -4.89 -10.17
C ILE A 21 -14.49 -5.79 -11.11
N VAL A 22 -15.82 -5.66 -11.12
CA VAL A 22 -16.70 -6.45 -12.01
C VAL A 22 -16.53 -6.02 -13.48
N ALA A 23 -16.43 -4.71 -13.76
CA ALA A 23 -16.18 -4.20 -15.11
C ALA A 23 -14.80 -4.64 -15.63
N LEU A 24 -13.78 -4.67 -14.77
CA LEU A 24 -12.45 -5.19 -15.08
C LEU A 24 -12.48 -6.69 -15.38
N ALA A 25 -13.18 -7.49 -14.57
CA ALA A 25 -13.35 -8.93 -14.81
C ALA A 25 -14.07 -9.25 -16.14
N VAL A 26 -15.08 -8.45 -16.51
CA VAL A 26 -15.79 -8.57 -17.80
C VAL A 26 -14.90 -8.15 -18.97
N ALA A 27 -14.11 -7.09 -18.84
CA ALA A 27 -13.16 -6.64 -19.85
C ALA A 27 -12.02 -7.65 -20.07
N ILE A 28 -11.49 -8.26 -19.00
CA ILE A 28 -10.48 -9.33 -19.04
C ILE A 28 -11.05 -10.57 -19.76
N ARG A 29 -12.30 -10.96 -19.46
CA ARG A 29 -12.96 -12.10 -20.11
C ARG A 29 -13.19 -11.88 -21.61
N ARG A 30 -13.43 -10.63 -22.03
CA ARG A 30 -13.55 -10.26 -23.45
C ARG A 30 -12.19 -10.26 -24.17
N ARG A 31 -11.11 -9.79 -23.54
CA ARG A 31 -9.75 -9.84 -24.13
C ARG A 31 -9.19 -11.27 -24.24
N ARG A 32 -9.49 -12.16 -23.29
CA ARG A 32 -9.09 -13.59 -23.34
C ARG A 32 -9.72 -14.37 -24.52
N ARG A 33 -10.83 -13.91 -25.11
CA ARG A 33 -11.44 -14.57 -26.29
C ARG A 33 -10.75 -14.25 -27.61
N VAL A 34 -9.98 -13.17 -27.69
CA VAL A 34 -9.36 -12.71 -28.95
C VAL A 34 -7.95 -13.28 -29.16
N CYS A 35 -7.30 -13.84 -28.12
CA CYS A 35 -5.90 -14.29 -28.18
C CYS A 35 -5.68 -15.79 -27.90
N ARG A 36 -6.69 -16.66 -28.06
CA ARG A 36 -6.43 -18.12 -28.02
C ARG A 36 -5.99 -18.63 -29.38
N ALA A 37 -4.69 -18.57 -29.64
CA ALA A 37 -4.08 -19.47 -30.63
C ALA A 37 -4.17 -20.91 -30.09
N PRO A 38 -4.35 -21.93 -30.96
CA PRO A 38 -4.40 -23.31 -30.51
C PRO A 38 -3.05 -23.71 -29.91
N LEU A 39 -3.08 -24.20 -28.66
CA LEU A 39 -1.92 -24.80 -27.97
C LEU A 39 -1.36 -25.93 -28.84
N ARG A 40 -0.22 -25.67 -29.50
CA ARG A 40 0.60 -26.73 -30.12
C ARG A 40 1.07 -27.63 -28.98
N ARG A 41 0.56 -28.85 -28.90
CA ARG A 41 1.15 -29.91 -28.08
C ARG A 41 2.57 -30.16 -28.59
N ARG A 42 3.57 -29.57 -27.93
CA ARG A 42 4.94 -30.09 -27.99
C ARG A 42 4.93 -31.38 -27.18
N THR A 43 5.06 -32.51 -27.87
CA THR A 43 5.53 -33.75 -27.25
C THR A 43 6.99 -33.53 -26.92
N THR A 44 7.27 -32.94 -25.75
CA THR A 44 8.62 -32.97 -25.19
C THR A 44 8.87 -34.39 -24.69
N GLU A 45 9.89 -35.03 -25.25
CA GLU A 45 10.47 -36.22 -24.65
C GLU A 45 10.80 -35.90 -23.19
N VAL A 46 10.24 -36.67 -22.26
CA VAL A 46 10.44 -36.51 -20.79
C VAL A 46 11.88 -36.92 -20.37
N GLY A 47 12.84 -36.94 -21.32
CA GLY A 47 14.20 -37.44 -21.13
C GLY A 47 15.30 -36.38 -21.06
N GLY A 48 15.02 -35.11 -21.38
CA GLY A 48 15.99 -34.02 -21.24
C GLY A 48 15.99 -33.45 -19.83
N GLY A 49 17.08 -33.61 -19.07
CA GLY A 49 17.21 -33.03 -17.74
C GLY A 49 17.05 -31.51 -17.79
N PHE A 50 16.06 -30.95 -17.09
CA PHE A 50 15.89 -29.50 -17.00
C PHE A 50 17.02 -28.91 -16.16
N GLU A 51 17.75 -27.96 -16.72
CA GLU A 51 18.78 -27.23 -15.99
C GLU A 51 18.18 -26.19 -15.04
N LEU A 52 18.90 -25.94 -13.93
CA LEU A 52 18.59 -24.83 -13.04
C LEU A 52 18.82 -23.49 -13.75
N PRO A 53 18.01 -22.45 -13.47
CA PRO A 53 18.24 -21.13 -14.03
C PRO A 53 19.62 -20.58 -13.62
N GLU A 54 20.32 -19.97 -14.58
CA GLU A 54 21.67 -19.45 -14.39
C GLU A 54 21.72 -18.23 -13.46
N SER A 55 20.70 -17.37 -13.53
CA SER A 55 20.61 -16.14 -12.75
C SER A 55 19.26 -15.98 -12.04
N ALA A 56 19.32 -15.37 -10.86
CA ALA A 56 18.16 -14.94 -10.11
C ALA A 56 17.65 -13.57 -10.62
N PRO A 57 16.36 -13.25 -10.45
CA PRO A 57 15.85 -11.91 -10.66
C PRO A 57 16.59 -10.87 -9.82
N ALA A 58 16.50 -9.59 -10.22
CA ALA A 58 17.08 -8.50 -9.45
C ALA A 58 16.52 -8.48 -8.01
N PRO A 59 17.34 -8.05 -7.02
CA PRO A 59 16.89 -7.99 -5.64
C PRO A 59 15.73 -6.99 -5.49
N PRO A 60 14.75 -7.29 -4.61
CA PRO A 60 13.65 -6.39 -4.33
C PRO A 60 14.14 -5.01 -3.91
N SER A 61 13.74 -3.98 -4.64
CA SER A 61 14.07 -2.60 -4.32
C SER A 61 12.92 -1.67 -4.63
N ILE A 62 12.81 -0.60 -3.84
CA ILE A 62 11.96 0.54 -4.17
C ILE A 62 12.86 1.52 -4.94
N HIS A 63 12.49 1.84 -6.17
CA HIS A 63 13.15 2.90 -6.91
C HIS A 63 12.58 4.27 -6.48
N GLY A 64 13.46 5.25 -6.21
CA GLY A 64 13.08 6.59 -5.77
C GLY A 64 13.05 6.78 -4.25
N SER A 65 13.30 8.02 -3.80
CA SER A 65 13.45 8.35 -2.38
C SER A 65 12.12 8.20 -1.60
N PRO A 66 12.15 7.63 -0.37
CA PRO A 66 11.01 7.65 0.58
C PRO A 66 10.44 9.05 0.85
N GLY A 67 11.21 10.10 0.54
CA GLY A 67 10.87 11.50 0.77
C GLY A 67 9.78 12.12 -0.11
N LEU A 68 9.15 11.36 -1.01
CA LEU A 68 8.05 11.82 -1.85
C LEU A 68 6.65 11.59 -1.27
N ALA A 69 6.53 10.97 -0.09
CA ALA A 69 5.23 10.58 0.43
C ALA A 69 4.33 11.77 0.81
N LEU A 70 4.92 12.88 1.27
CA LEU A 70 4.21 14.10 1.66
C LEU A 70 4.79 15.31 0.93
N THR A 71 3.92 16.16 0.38
CA THR A 71 4.34 17.43 -0.21
C THR A 71 4.70 18.43 0.90
N ARG A 72 5.54 19.41 0.56
CA ARG A 72 5.90 20.52 1.47
C ARG A 72 4.66 21.17 2.09
N GLN A 73 3.60 21.31 1.30
CA GLN A 73 2.37 21.97 1.74
C GLN A 73 1.55 21.10 2.68
N THR A 74 1.51 19.79 2.45
CA THR A 74 0.95 18.84 3.42
C THR A 74 1.70 18.93 4.75
N VAL A 75 3.03 19.03 4.73
CA VAL A 75 3.85 19.25 5.93
C VAL A 75 3.50 20.56 6.63
N GLU A 76 3.35 21.66 5.89
CA GLU A 76 2.96 22.96 6.45
C GLU A 76 1.57 22.91 7.14
N VAL A 77 0.59 22.26 6.51
CA VAL A 77 -0.75 22.06 7.11
C VAL A 77 -0.66 21.28 8.41
N ILE A 78 0.06 20.15 8.41
CA ILE A 78 0.27 19.32 9.60
C ILE A 78 0.90 20.16 10.71
N SER A 79 2.06 20.78 10.44
CA SER A 79 2.81 21.57 11.42
C SER A 79 1.99 22.72 12.01
N SER A 80 1.20 23.43 11.19
CA SER A 80 0.35 24.53 11.68
C SER A 80 -0.82 24.06 12.56
N SER A 81 -1.26 22.81 12.42
CA SER A 81 -2.39 22.25 13.17
C SER A 81 -1.99 21.57 14.49
N VAL A 82 -0.70 21.21 14.67
CA VAL A 82 -0.19 20.51 15.86
C VAL A 82 -0.57 21.19 17.19
N PRO A 83 -0.48 22.53 17.35
CA PRO A 83 -0.86 23.18 18.60
C PRO A 83 -2.32 22.92 19.00
N VAL A 84 -3.22 22.85 18.02
CA VAL A 84 -4.66 22.68 18.24
C VAL A 84 -4.97 21.22 18.61
N ILE A 85 -4.46 20.27 17.84
CA ILE A 85 -4.73 18.83 18.06
C ILE A 85 -3.87 18.21 19.17
N GLY A 86 -2.85 18.93 19.65
CA GLY A 86 -2.01 18.54 20.79
C GLY A 86 -2.54 19.01 22.15
N SER A 87 -3.73 19.60 22.17
CA SER A 87 -4.38 20.15 23.38
C SER A 87 -4.80 19.06 24.37
N THR A 88 -5.10 19.46 25.61
CA THR A 88 -5.65 18.56 26.65
C THR A 88 -6.98 17.95 26.22
N GLU A 89 -7.84 18.77 25.64
CA GLU A 89 -9.15 18.34 25.13
C GLU A 89 -8.99 17.32 24.00
N ALA A 90 -8.12 17.58 23.03
CA ALA A 90 -7.84 16.66 21.94
C ALA A 90 -7.35 15.29 22.45
N ALA A 91 -6.47 15.26 23.45
CA ALA A 91 -6.04 14.02 24.07
C ALA A 91 -7.21 13.26 24.73
N SER A 92 -8.08 13.95 25.46
CA SER A 92 -9.25 13.34 26.09
C SER A 92 -10.18 12.71 25.06
N ILE A 93 -10.46 13.43 23.96
CA ILE A 93 -11.28 12.93 22.84
C ILE A 93 -10.63 11.70 22.22
N PHE A 94 -9.35 11.77 21.87
CA PHE A 94 -8.63 10.65 21.23
C PHE A 94 -8.68 9.36 22.06
N TYR A 95 -8.38 9.44 23.36
CA TYR A 95 -8.37 8.24 24.21
C TYR A 95 -9.77 7.72 24.54
N THR A 96 -10.77 8.61 24.62
CA THR A 96 -12.18 8.19 24.74
C THR A 96 -12.60 7.39 23.52
N GLU A 97 -12.33 7.90 22.32
CA GLU A 97 -12.62 7.20 21.07
C GLU A 97 -11.81 5.90 20.92
N LEU A 98 -10.53 5.91 21.28
CA LEU A 98 -9.67 4.73 21.20
C LEU A 98 -10.21 3.60 22.07
N PHE A 99 -10.60 3.88 23.31
CA PHE A 99 -11.11 2.85 24.23
C PHE A 99 -12.56 2.46 23.96
N ALA A 100 -13.33 3.28 23.23
CA ALA A 100 -14.61 2.87 22.69
C ALA A 100 -14.44 1.86 21.55
N ILE A 101 -13.44 2.05 20.68
CA ILE A 101 -13.15 1.15 19.55
C ILE A 101 -12.45 -0.13 20.01
N ALA A 102 -11.46 -0.01 20.90
CA ALA A 102 -10.59 -1.09 21.33
C ALA A 102 -10.39 -1.04 22.86
N PRO A 103 -11.40 -1.48 23.66
CA PRO A 103 -11.36 -1.41 25.12
C PRO A 103 -10.17 -2.14 25.74
N GLU A 104 -9.70 -3.22 25.11
CA GLU A 104 -8.55 -4.03 25.52
C GLU A 104 -7.25 -3.23 25.57
N LEU A 105 -7.14 -2.15 24.79
CA LEU A 105 -5.95 -1.29 24.79
C LEU A 105 -5.84 -0.44 26.06
N LYS A 106 -6.93 -0.24 26.82
CA LYS A 106 -6.96 0.61 28.02
C LYS A 106 -5.89 0.22 29.05
N ALA A 107 -5.62 -1.07 29.21
CA ALA A 107 -4.61 -1.57 30.14
C ALA A 107 -3.17 -1.18 29.75
N LEU A 108 -2.92 -0.82 28.48
CA LEU A 108 -1.60 -0.39 27.99
C LEU A 108 -1.30 1.09 28.26
N PHE A 109 -2.31 1.84 28.70
CA PHE A 109 -2.20 3.27 28.94
C PHE A 109 -2.43 3.59 30.42
N GLY A 110 -1.58 4.45 30.97
CA GLY A 110 -1.66 4.88 32.36
C GLY A 110 -2.74 5.94 32.58
N SER A 111 -2.51 6.84 33.54
CA SER A 111 -3.43 7.93 33.86
C SER A 111 -3.69 8.87 32.67
N PRO A 112 -4.80 9.64 32.68
CA PRO A 112 -5.08 10.66 31.66
C PRO A 112 -3.91 11.64 31.42
N GLU A 113 -3.14 11.99 32.45
CA GLU A 113 -1.98 12.87 32.34
C GLU A 113 -0.83 12.18 31.59
N ALA A 114 -0.64 10.87 31.80
CA ALA A 114 0.33 10.07 31.08
C ALA A 114 -0.07 9.90 29.61
N GLN A 115 -1.36 9.68 29.35
CA GLN A 115 -1.96 9.62 28.02
C GLN A 115 -1.73 10.94 27.25
N GLN A 116 -2.05 12.07 27.88
CA GLN A 116 -1.82 13.39 27.29
C GLN A 116 -0.34 13.63 26.97
N ARG A 117 0.57 13.34 27.91
CA ARG A 117 2.01 13.47 27.67
C ARG A 117 2.47 12.61 26.50
N LYS A 118 1.96 11.38 26.36
CA LYS A 118 2.30 10.50 25.23
C LYS A 118 1.84 11.08 23.90
N LEU A 119 0.58 11.52 23.79
CA LEU A 119 0.05 12.10 22.55
C LEU A 119 0.79 13.39 22.17
N ARG A 120 0.98 14.30 23.13
CA ARG A 120 1.74 15.54 22.88
C ARG A 120 3.17 15.24 22.46
N GLY A 121 3.84 14.32 23.15
CA GLY A 121 5.21 13.94 22.84
C GLY A 121 5.37 13.39 21.42
N ILE A 122 4.47 12.52 20.96
CA ILE A 122 4.53 12.01 19.58
C ILE A 122 4.26 13.13 18.57
N LEU A 123 3.27 13.99 18.80
CA LEU A 123 2.95 15.11 17.89
C LEU A 123 4.10 16.12 17.78
N THR A 124 4.76 16.44 18.91
CA THR A 124 5.95 17.29 18.93
C THR A 124 7.11 16.64 18.18
N TRP A 125 7.40 15.36 18.44
CA TRP A 125 8.45 14.64 17.73
C TRP A 125 8.20 14.62 16.22
N VAL A 126 6.97 14.31 15.80
CA VAL A 126 6.56 14.34 14.40
C VAL A 126 6.84 15.71 13.80
N SER A 127 6.31 16.78 14.39
CA SER A 127 6.50 18.14 13.88
C SER A 127 7.98 18.52 13.68
N GLY A 128 8.87 18.01 14.54
CA GLY A 128 10.30 18.28 14.47
C GLY A 128 11.04 17.54 13.34
N VAL A 129 10.47 16.45 12.81
CA VAL A 129 11.13 15.59 11.81
C VAL A 129 10.37 15.51 10.48
N LEU A 130 9.19 16.15 10.35
CA LEU A 130 8.38 16.11 9.12
C LEU A 130 9.08 16.64 7.86
N THR A 131 10.11 17.48 8.01
CA THR A 131 10.90 18.01 6.90
C THR A 131 12.06 17.08 6.50
N ASP A 132 12.40 16.10 7.33
CA ASP A 132 13.45 15.10 7.10
C ASP A 132 12.82 13.70 7.00
N MET A 133 12.30 13.39 5.82
CA MET A 133 11.61 12.13 5.55
C MET A 133 12.48 10.87 5.74
N PRO A 134 13.78 10.83 5.39
CA PRO A 134 14.67 9.75 5.77
C PRO A 134 14.70 9.51 7.29
N SER A 135 14.90 10.55 8.10
CA SER A 135 14.92 10.42 9.56
C SER A 135 13.56 10.03 10.13
N LEU A 136 12.46 10.55 9.58
CA LEU A 136 11.11 10.13 9.94
C LEU A 136 10.91 8.63 9.66
N SER A 137 11.30 8.16 8.48
CA SER A 137 11.13 6.75 8.08
C SER A 137 11.92 5.82 9.00
N GLU A 138 13.18 6.17 9.32
CA GLU A 138 14.01 5.39 10.24
C GLU A 138 13.44 5.40 11.67
N GLY A 139 13.02 6.58 12.15
CA GLY A 139 12.37 6.72 13.45
C GLY A 139 11.08 5.90 13.57
N LEU A 140 10.26 5.87 12.52
CA LEU A 140 9.04 5.07 12.45
C LEU A 140 9.32 3.57 12.44
N ARG A 141 10.34 3.11 11.70
CA ARG A 141 10.75 1.69 11.72
C ARG A 141 11.22 1.26 13.11
N SER A 142 12.06 2.09 13.75
CA SER A 142 12.49 1.88 15.13
C SER A 142 11.30 1.86 16.11
N LEU A 143 10.33 2.75 15.90
CA LEU A 143 9.07 2.75 16.66
C LEU A 143 8.29 1.45 16.43
N GLY A 144 8.17 0.98 15.19
CA GLY A 144 7.51 -0.29 14.84
C GLY A 144 8.15 -1.50 15.54
N VAL A 145 9.48 -1.56 15.56
CA VAL A 145 10.23 -2.61 16.30
C VAL A 145 9.94 -2.57 17.80
N ARG A 146 9.83 -1.38 18.40
CA ARG A 146 9.43 -1.27 19.81
C ARG A 146 7.98 -1.69 20.05
N HIS A 147 7.08 -1.42 19.10
CA HIS A 147 5.67 -1.80 19.22
C HIS A 147 5.47 -3.32 19.21
N LEU A 148 6.34 -4.08 18.55
CA LEU A 148 6.37 -5.54 18.70
C LEU A 148 6.59 -5.98 20.15
N ARG A 149 7.45 -5.28 20.91
CA ARG A 149 7.68 -5.57 22.34
C ARG A 149 6.46 -5.27 23.21
N TYR A 150 5.57 -4.40 22.74
CA TYR A 150 4.31 -4.09 23.40
C TYR A 150 3.18 -5.03 22.96
N ASN A 151 3.49 -6.06 22.17
CA ASN A 151 2.52 -6.97 21.58
C ASN A 151 1.47 -6.23 20.72
N ALA A 152 1.87 -5.14 20.07
CA ALA A 152 1.02 -4.44 19.14
C ALA A 152 0.81 -5.29 17.88
N LYS A 153 -0.42 -5.34 17.41
CA LYS A 153 -0.84 -6.05 16.20
C LYS A 153 -1.24 -5.07 15.12
N LEU A 154 -1.32 -5.54 13.87
CA LEU A 154 -1.79 -4.73 12.73
C LEU A 154 -3.18 -4.12 12.96
N GLU A 155 -4.11 -4.85 13.60
CA GLU A 155 -5.46 -4.39 13.90
C GLU A 155 -5.48 -3.15 14.82
N HIS A 156 -4.52 -3.02 15.74
CA HIS A 156 -4.46 -1.87 16.66
C HIS A 156 -4.16 -0.56 15.93
N PHE A 157 -3.40 -0.59 14.82
CA PHE A 157 -3.10 0.62 14.04
C PHE A 157 -4.35 1.24 13.43
N HIS A 158 -5.33 0.41 13.07
CA HIS A 158 -6.59 0.88 12.53
C HIS A 158 -7.48 1.52 13.58
N ALA A 159 -7.55 0.93 14.79
CA ALA A 159 -8.23 1.54 15.92
C ALA A 159 -7.63 2.92 16.24
N VAL A 160 -6.29 3.00 16.32
CA VAL A 160 -5.56 4.26 16.54
C VAL A 160 -5.83 5.27 15.42
N LYS A 161 -5.72 4.88 14.14
CA LYS A 161 -6.03 5.76 13.00
C LYS A 161 -7.46 6.30 13.11
N SER A 162 -8.43 5.43 13.37
CA SER A 162 -9.85 5.78 13.43
C SER A 162 -10.13 6.77 14.56
N ALA A 163 -9.66 6.48 15.78
CA ALA A 163 -9.78 7.38 16.92
C ALA A 163 -9.09 8.73 16.67
N PHE A 164 -7.91 8.72 16.06
CA PHE A 164 -7.17 9.95 15.74
C PHE A 164 -7.92 10.81 14.72
N MET A 165 -8.45 10.20 13.65
CA MET A 165 -9.21 10.94 12.64
C MET A 165 -10.52 11.51 13.18
N GLN A 166 -11.18 10.80 14.10
CA GLN A 166 -12.35 11.35 14.81
C GLN A 166 -11.96 12.55 15.68
N MET A 167 -10.88 12.44 16.44
CA MET A 167 -10.36 13.55 17.25
C MET A 167 -10.03 14.77 16.40
N VAL A 168 -9.29 14.61 15.29
CA VAL A 168 -8.98 15.72 14.38
C VAL A 168 -10.25 16.37 13.85
N SER A 169 -11.24 15.58 13.45
CA SER A 169 -12.52 16.11 12.96
C SER A 169 -13.28 16.91 14.01
N ILE A 170 -13.28 16.48 15.28
CA ILE A 170 -14.01 17.16 16.36
C ILE A 170 -13.29 18.46 16.76
N VAL A 171 -11.99 18.37 17.02
CA VAL A 171 -11.18 19.49 17.49
C VAL A 171 -11.12 20.62 16.45
N ASP A 172 -11.01 20.26 15.17
CA ASP A 172 -10.95 21.26 14.09
C ASP A 172 -12.32 21.92 13.85
N GLN A 173 -13.45 21.23 14.13
CA GLN A 173 -14.79 21.85 14.14
C GLN A 173 -15.00 22.79 15.33
N GLN A 174 -14.46 22.45 16.51
CA GLN A 174 -14.58 23.27 17.73
C GLN A 174 -13.74 24.55 17.64
N SER A 175 -12.50 24.47 17.12
CA SER A 175 -11.62 25.64 16.91
C SER A 175 -12.23 26.68 15.97
N ILE A 176 -13.08 26.20 15.06
CA ILE A 176 -13.94 27.00 14.21
C ILE A 176 -15.03 27.67 15.05
N SER A 177 -15.82 26.92 15.82
CA SER A 177 -16.92 27.51 16.60
C SER A 177 -16.47 28.63 17.55
N SER A 178 -15.28 28.50 18.16
CA SER A 178 -14.74 29.54 19.04
C SER A 178 -14.35 30.82 18.29
N ALA A 179 -13.72 30.70 17.12
CA ALA A 179 -13.31 31.86 16.32
C ALA A 179 -14.48 32.64 15.67
N ALA A 180 -15.66 32.01 15.54
CA ALA A 180 -16.87 32.71 15.06
C ALA A 180 -17.51 33.59 16.14
N HIS A 181 -17.33 33.26 17.42
CA HIS A 181 -17.82 34.06 18.52
C HIS A 181 -16.96 35.30 18.80
N ASP A 182 -15.67 35.28 18.43
CA ASP A 182 -14.77 36.43 18.60
C ASP A 182 -14.96 37.54 17.53
N PHE A 183 -15.69 37.27 16.44
CA PHE A 183 -15.90 38.23 15.34
C PHE A 183 -17.23 38.99 15.43
N ASP A 184 -18.17 38.56 16.30
CA ASP A 184 -19.49 39.19 16.48
C ASP A 184 -19.49 40.26 17.60
N GLY A 185 -18.30 40.73 18.01
CA GLY A 185 -18.10 41.58 19.19
C GLY A 185 -17.77 43.05 18.93
N THR A 186 -17.65 43.48 17.68
CA THR A 186 -17.34 44.88 17.34
C THR A 186 -18.03 45.29 16.05
N ASP A 187 -19.27 45.77 16.17
CA ASP A 187 -19.84 46.79 15.29
C ASP A 187 -21.01 47.42 16.06
N SER A 188 -20.66 48.30 17.00
CA SER A 188 -21.57 49.32 17.51
C SER A 188 -21.15 50.67 16.92
N GLU A 189 -22.09 51.26 16.18
CA GLU A 189 -22.28 52.70 16.00
C GLU A 189 -21.16 53.49 15.31
N ALA A 190 -21.40 53.79 14.03
CA ALA A 190 -20.93 55.03 13.41
C ALA A 190 -21.91 55.43 12.28
N ASP A 191 -22.86 56.28 12.67
CA ASP A 191 -23.39 57.46 11.98
C ASP A 191 -23.53 57.45 10.44
N ASP A 192 -24.79 57.40 10.02
CA ASP A 192 -25.30 57.96 8.77
C ASP A 192 -25.14 59.50 8.79
N GLU A 193 -24.26 60.06 7.97
CA GLU A 193 -24.39 61.43 7.46
C GLU A 193 -23.96 61.52 5.99
N ASP A 194 -24.76 62.27 5.24
CA ASP A 194 -24.80 62.47 3.80
C ASP A 194 -23.55 63.15 3.20
N ALA A 195 -23.23 62.85 1.93
CA ALA A 195 -22.75 63.83 0.93
C ALA A 195 -22.63 63.21 -0.50
N ASP A 196 -23.57 63.64 -1.35
CA ASP A 196 -23.52 64.02 -2.77
C ASP A 196 -22.30 63.70 -3.69
N GLU A 197 -22.68 63.17 -4.86
CA GLU A 197 -22.33 63.49 -6.26
C GLU A 197 -20.89 63.84 -6.74
N ASP A 198 -20.59 63.26 -7.92
CA ASP A 198 -19.68 63.69 -8.99
C ASP A 198 -18.15 63.67 -8.76
N ASP A 199 -17.45 62.76 -9.44
CA ASP A 199 -16.81 63.11 -10.72
C ASP A 199 -16.05 61.92 -11.35
N ALA A 200 -16.06 61.90 -12.68
CA ALA A 200 -15.41 60.94 -13.54
C ALA A 200 -13.93 61.27 -13.80
N ASP A 201 -13.22 60.25 -14.26
CA ASP A 201 -11.94 60.28 -14.98
C ASP A 201 -10.66 60.61 -14.19
N GLU A 202 -9.83 59.59 -13.93
CA GLU A 202 -8.41 59.71 -14.27
C GLU A 202 -7.69 58.35 -14.47
N GLU A 203 -6.78 58.42 -15.43
CA GLU A 203 -6.18 57.38 -16.26
C GLU A 203 -5.04 56.60 -15.57
N GLU A 204 -5.10 55.29 -15.70
CA GLU A 204 -4.00 54.37 -16.02
C GLU A 204 -2.55 54.84 -15.78
N ARG A 205 -1.96 54.49 -14.63
CA ARG A 205 -0.50 54.30 -14.46
C ARG A 205 -0.18 53.56 -13.16
N GLY A 206 0.02 52.25 -13.24
CA GLY A 206 0.37 51.46 -12.05
C GLY A 206 0.62 49.99 -12.31
N ALA A 207 1.59 49.65 -13.17
CA ALA A 207 2.14 48.30 -13.26
C ALA A 207 2.98 47.98 -12.00
N GLY A 208 2.32 47.85 -10.86
CA GLY A 208 2.89 47.41 -9.59
C GLY A 208 2.36 46.03 -9.24
N ARG A 209 3.26 45.05 -9.13
CA ARG A 209 3.04 43.68 -8.62
C ARG A 209 1.72 43.51 -7.84
N ALA A 210 0.65 43.16 -8.55
CA ALA A 210 -0.52 42.57 -7.94
C ALA A 210 -0.10 41.15 -7.49
N GLY A 211 0.43 41.07 -6.27
CA GLY A 211 0.51 39.80 -5.56
C GLY A 211 -0.86 39.18 -5.64
N ALA A 212 -0.96 38.04 -6.31
CA ALA A 212 -2.21 37.29 -6.46
C ALA A 212 -2.77 37.06 -5.05
N ARG A 213 -3.71 37.91 -4.62
CA ARG A 213 -4.48 37.69 -3.39
C ARG A 213 -5.25 36.41 -3.67
N ARG A 214 -4.73 35.29 -3.15
CA ARG A 214 -5.47 34.02 -3.11
C ARG A 214 -6.83 34.34 -2.51
N ALA A 215 -7.91 34.01 -3.22
CA ALA A 215 -9.26 34.10 -2.70
C ALA A 215 -9.30 33.45 -1.30
N PRO A 216 -10.10 33.99 -0.35
CA PRO A 216 -10.21 33.41 0.98
C PRO A 216 -10.48 31.92 0.84
N ILE A 217 -9.57 31.08 1.36
CA ILE A 217 -9.80 29.63 1.37
C ILE A 217 -11.06 29.42 2.18
N ASP A 218 -12.08 28.84 1.54
CA ASP A 218 -13.33 28.46 2.20
C ASP A 218 -13.01 27.70 3.49
N ARG A 219 -13.63 28.13 4.59
CA ARG A 219 -13.43 27.57 5.94
C ARG A 219 -13.62 26.05 5.96
N HIS A 220 -14.58 25.56 5.19
CA HIS A 220 -14.81 24.14 5.02
C HIS A 220 -13.66 23.44 4.25
N GLN A 221 -13.06 24.12 3.27
CA GLN A 221 -11.89 23.60 2.56
C GLN A 221 -10.67 23.46 3.48
N ARG A 222 -10.48 24.38 4.45
CA ARG A 222 -9.41 24.29 5.44
C ARG A 222 -9.54 23.04 6.31
N LEU A 223 -10.74 22.75 6.82
CA LEU A 223 -11.04 21.53 7.60
C LEU A 223 -10.70 20.27 6.82
N LEU A 224 -11.14 20.23 5.55
CA LEU A 224 -10.88 19.11 4.66
C LEU A 224 -9.37 18.92 4.43
N ASP A 225 -8.62 20.01 4.28
CA ASP A 225 -7.18 19.96 4.07
C ASP A 225 -6.43 19.44 5.31
N VAL A 226 -6.79 19.88 6.52
CA VAL A 226 -6.21 19.38 7.79
C VAL A 226 -6.48 17.89 7.95
N SER A 227 -7.75 17.47 7.82
CA SER A 227 -8.13 16.06 7.92
C SER A 227 -7.38 15.20 6.88
N ARG A 228 -7.26 15.68 5.64
CA ARG A 228 -6.56 14.98 4.56
C ARG A 228 -5.06 14.86 4.80
N ALA A 229 -4.44 15.93 5.29
CA ALA A 229 -3.01 15.96 5.57
C ALA A 229 -2.64 14.96 6.68
N TRP A 230 -3.41 14.92 7.77
CA TRP A 230 -3.24 13.93 8.83
C TRP A 230 -3.52 12.51 8.37
N GLU A 231 -4.57 12.30 7.57
CA GLU A 231 -4.84 10.97 7.01
C GLU A 231 -3.65 10.49 6.15
N ALA A 232 -3.07 11.37 5.32
CA ALA A 232 -1.90 11.06 4.52
C ALA A 232 -0.69 10.67 5.38
N LEU A 233 -0.41 11.41 6.46
CA LEU A 233 0.67 11.11 7.39
C LEU A 233 0.44 9.76 8.10
N LEU A 234 -0.78 9.44 8.51
CA LEU A 234 -1.09 8.16 9.15
C LEU A 234 -0.84 6.98 8.21
N TYR A 235 -1.07 7.14 6.90
CA TYR A 235 -0.65 6.13 5.93
C TYR A 235 0.88 5.96 5.88
N VAL A 236 1.66 7.05 5.98
CA VAL A 236 3.13 6.94 6.09
C VAL A 236 3.53 6.14 7.33
N PHE A 237 2.88 6.40 8.47
CA PHE A 237 3.12 5.68 9.72
C PHE A 237 2.85 4.19 9.57
N ILE A 238 1.67 3.82 9.07
CA ILE A 238 1.30 2.43 8.83
C ILE A 238 2.31 1.78 7.86
N GLY A 239 2.64 2.46 6.76
CA GLY A 239 3.55 1.96 5.72
C GLY A 239 4.98 1.69 6.18
N GLU A 240 5.50 2.46 7.14
CA GLU A 240 6.85 2.26 7.68
C GLU A 240 6.88 1.35 8.93
N MET A 241 5.79 1.26 9.70
CA MET A 241 5.72 0.45 10.93
C MET A 241 5.23 -0.98 10.68
N SER A 242 4.13 -1.16 9.94
CA SER A 242 3.46 -2.46 9.74
C SER A 242 4.33 -3.55 9.09
N PRO A 243 5.25 -3.25 8.14
CA PRO A 243 6.11 -4.29 7.54
C PRO A 243 7.04 -4.98 8.54
N MET A 244 7.36 -4.32 9.66
CA MET A 244 8.17 -4.93 10.73
C MET A 244 7.39 -6.03 11.46
N MET A 245 6.06 -5.97 11.42
CA MET A 245 5.17 -6.89 12.14
C MET A 245 4.70 -8.07 11.30
N LEU A 246 4.68 -7.92 9.98
CA LEU A 246 4.12 -8.91 9.06
C LEU A 246 4.61 -10.35 9.29
N MET A 247 5.91 -10.52 9.55
CA MET A 247 6.52 -11.86 9.73
C MET A 247 6.53 -12.34 11.18
N GLN A 248 6.06 -11.51 12.12
CA GLN A 248 5.98 -11.80 13.55
C GLN A 248 4.52 -12.00 14.00
N ASP A 249 3.56 -11.62 13.17
CA ASP A 249 2.14 -11.84 13.39
C ASP A 249 1.76 -13.31 13.23
N THR A 250 0.67 -13.70 13.90
CA THR A 250 0.09 -15.04 13.70
C THR A 250 -0.62 -15.11 12.35
N ILE A 251 -0.70 -16.30 11.77
CA ILE A 251 -1.46 -16.54 10.53
C ILE A 251 -2.93 -16.10 10.70
N GLY A 252 -3.52 -16.32 11.88
CA GLY A 252 -4.87 -15.87 12.19
C GLY A 252 -5.01 -14.33 12.19
N SER A 253 -4.07 -13.62 12.81
CA SER A 253 -4.00 -12.14 12.80
C SER A 253 -3.89 -11.62 11.37
N PHE A 254 -3.01 -12.21 10.57
CA PHE A 254 -2.84 -11.86 9.16
C PHE A 254 -4.13 -12.04 8.34
N HIS A 255 -4.82 -13.17 8.49
CA HIS A 255 -6.09 -13.41 7.78
C HIS A 255 -7.20 -12.48 8.21
N ALA A 256 -7.33 -12.20 9.52
CA ALA A 256 -8.28 -11.22 10.02
C ALA A 256 -7.96 -9.83 9.45
N ALA A 257 -6.68 -9.44 9.41
CA ALA A 257 -6.26 -8.16 8.86
C ALA A 257 -6.57 -8.05 7.35
N LEU A 258 -6.34 -9.12 6.58
CA LEU A 258 -6.62 -9.18 5.15
C LEU A 258 -8.12 -9.16 4.82
N ALA A 259 -8.96 -9.73 5.68
CA ALA A 259 -10.41 -9.83 5.48
C ALA A 259 -11.19 -8.56 5.89
N ASN A 260 -10.50 -7.54 6.41
CA ASN A 260 -11.08 -6.29 6.90
C ASN A 260 -10.73 -5.11 5.98
N ASP A 261 -11.39 -3.97 6.18
CA ASP A 261 -11.13 -2.70 5.46
C ASP A 261 -9.82 -2.01 5.88
N LEU A 262 -8.82 -2.78 6.33
CA LEU A 262 -7.52 -2.28 6.73
C LEU A 262 -6.75 -1.73 5.53
N ALA A 263 -5.92 -0.72 5.81
CA ALA A 263 -5.01 -0.17 4.83
C ALA A 263 -3.96 -1.19 4.35
N ALA A 264 -3.48 -2.05 5.23
CA ALA A 264 -2.53 -3.11 4.93
C ALA A 264 -2.69 -4.23 5.97
N PRO A 265 -2.43 -5.51 5.63
CA PRO A 265 -1.88 -6.03 4.39
C PRO A 265 -2.87 -5.95 3.22
N ALA A 266 -2.36 -5.67 2.01
CA ALA A 266 -3.17 -5.59 0.79
C ALA A 266 -3.12 -6.91 -0.01
N GLY A 267 -3.90 -7.00 -1.09
CA GLY A 267 -3.92 -8.18 -1.95
C GLY A 267 -2.52 -8.60 -2.44
N GLY A 268 -1.67 -7.66 -2.87
CA GLY A 268 -0.31 -7.94 -3.34
C GLY A 268 0.59 -8.59 -2.27
N THR A 269 0.45 -8.15 -1.02
CA THR A 269 1.15 -8.72 0.15
C THR A 269 0.84 -10.21 0.29
N CYS A 270 -0.44 -10.58 0.15
CA CYS A 270 -0.88 -11.97 0.19
C CYS A 270 -0.30 -12.81 -0.96
N LEU A 271 -0.23 -12.26 -2.18
CA LEU A 271 0.33 -12.96 -3.34
C LEU A 271 1.82 -13.25 -3.16
N ALA A 272 2.58 -12.27 -2.66
CA ALA A 272 4.00 -12.45 -2.38
C ALA A 272 4.22 -13.52 -1.28
N LEU A 273 3.41 -13.52 -0.22
CA LEU A 273 3.46 -14.56 0.82
C LEU A 273 3.06 -15.94 0.29
N ALA A 274 2.06 -16.03 -0.58
CA ALA A 274 1.68 -17.29 -1.25
C ALA A 274 2.85 -17.84 -2.09
N GLY A 275 3.57 -16.97 -2.80
CA GLY A 275 4.80 -17.34 -3.49
C GLY A 275 5.89 -17.83 -2.53
N ALA A 276 6.11 -17.15 -1.40
CA ALA A 276 7.08 -17.57 -0.38
C ALA A 276 6.72 -18.92 0.25
N GLN A 277 5.43 -19.18 0.48
CA GLN A 277 4.94 -20.50 0.91
C GLN A 277 5.21 -21.56 -0.16
N GLY A 278 4.99 -21.25 -1.44
CA GLY A 278 5.30 -22.15 -2.55
C GLY A 278 6.80 -22.48 -2.64
N ALA A 279 7.67 -21.49 -2.49
CA ALA A 279 9.11 -21.69 -2.39
C ALA A 279 9.49 -22.56 -1.17
N SER A 280 8.81 -22.38 -0.04
CA SER A 280 9.05 -23.16 1.19
C SER A 280 8.72 -24.65 1.01
N LEU A 281 7.62 -24.97 0.34
CA LEU A 281 7.25 -26.35 0.02
C LEU A 281 8.27 -27.00 -0.93
N LEU A 282 8.82 -26.25 -1.89
CA LEU A 282 9.89 -26.73 -2.76
C LEU A 282 11.19 -26.97 -1.99
N ILE A 283 11.53 -26.11 -1.01
CA ILE A 283 12.68 -26.34 -0.11
C ILE A 283 12.49 -27.65 0.66
N MET A 284 11.31 -27.88 1.21
CA MET A 284 10.98 -29.13 1.91
C MET A 284 11.13 -30.34 0.99
N ALA A 285 10.60 -30.27 -0.23
CA ALA A 285 10.74 -31.34 -1.23
C ALA A 285 12.21 -31.61 -1.59
N ALA A 286 13.02 -30.56 -1.76
CA ALA A 286 14.45 -30.70 -2.01
C ALA A 286 15.17 -31.39 -0.84
N GLN A 287 14.86 -31.01 0.40
CA GLN A 287 15.46 -31.59 1.61
C GLN A 287 15.07 -33.07 1.84
N LEU A 288 13.86 -33.46 1.44
CA LEU A 288 13.40 -34.85 1.51
C LEU A 288 13.99 -35.74 0.41
N THR A 289 14.64 -35.15 -0.59
CA THR A 289 15.20 -35.89 -1.74
C THR A 289 16.56 -36.49 -1.39
N ARG A 290 16.66 -37.82 -1.44
CA ARG A 290 17.86 -38.60 -1.09
C ARG A 290 18.43 -39.29 -2.33
N GLU A 291 18.90 -38.51 -3.31
CA GLU A 291 19.56 -39.01 -4.53
C GLU A 291 21.04 -38.58 -4.56
N PRO A 292 21.99 -39.46 -4.22
CA PRO A 292 23.41 -39.11 -4.12
C PRO A 292 23.99 -38.53 -5.41
N ARG A 293 23.56 -39.00 -6.58
CA ARG A 293 24.05 -38.52 -7.88
C ARG A 293 23.61 -37.09 -8.20
N GLN A 294 22.56 -36.61 -7.54
CA GLN A 294 21.96 -35.28 -7.77
C GLN A 294 22.26 -34.31 -6.63
N ARG A 295 23.18 -34.64 -5.73
CA ARG A 295 23.41 -33.85 -4.51
C ARG A 295 23.73 -32.39 -4.80
N GLU A 296 24.61 -32.13 -5.76
CA GLU A 296 24.97 -30.77 -6.17
C GLU A 296 23.78 -29.98 -6.71
N THR A 297 22.98 -30.61 -7.58
CA THR A 297 21.74 -30.04 -8.12
C THR A 297 20.77 -29.68 -7.01
N ILE A 298 20.56 -30.57 -6.04
CA ILE A 298 19.68 -30.37 -4.90
C ILE A 298 20.18 -29.22 -4.01
N ASP A 299 21.48 -29.15 -3.73
CA ASP A 299 22.07 -28.09 -2.91
C ASP A 299 21.98 -26.72 -3.62
N ARG A 300 22.22 -26.67 -4.93
CA ARG A 300 22.03 -25.44 -5.74
C ARG A 300 20.57 -25.01 -5.80
N ALA A 301 19.64 -25.94 -6.04
CA ALA A 301 18.20 -25.66 -6.03
C ALA A 301 17.76 -25.11 -4.68
N THR A 302 18.18 -25.75 -3.57
CA THR A 302 17.84 -25.30 -2.21
C THR A 302 18.31 -23.87 -1.95
N LYS A 303 19.51 -23.49 -2.39
CA LYS A 303 20.02 -22.12 -2.27
C LYS A 303 19.16 -21.12 -3.06
N GLN A 304 18.81 -21.45 -4.32
CA GLN A 304 17.97 -20.58 -5.14
C GLN A 304 16.55 -20.44 -4.56
N LEU A 305 15.95 -21.53 -4.08
CA LEU A 305 14.62 -21.52 -3.44
C LEU A 305 14.63 -20.73 -2.13
N GLN A 306 15.69 -20.83 -1.33
CA GLN A 306 15.85 -20.05 -0.10
C GLN A 306 15.97 -18.56 -0.41
N HIS A 307 16.69 -18.21 -1.47
CA HIS A 307 16.80 -16.83 -1.94
C HIS A 307 15.44 -16.30 -2.46
N ALA A 308 14.71 -17.12 -3.22
CA ALA A 308 13.36 -16.79 -3.68
C ALA A 308 12.39 -16.57 -2.53
N ARG A 309 12.39 -17.45 -1.51
CA ARG A 309 11.57 -17.30 -0.31
C ARG A 309 11.80 -15.95 0.36
N THR A 310 13.06 -15.62 0.66
CA THR A 310 13.39 -14.35 1.33
C THR A 310 13.07 -13.12 0.47
N SER A 311 13.21 -13.24 -0.85
CA SER A 311 12.90 -12.14 -1.78
C SER A 311 11.39 -11.89 -1.86
N LEU A 312 10.59 -12.95 -1.88
CA LEU A 312 9.12 -12.86 -1.85
C LEU A 312 8.60 -12.34 -0.51
N GLU A 313 9.17 -12.76 0.63
CA GLU A 313 8.88 -12.17 1.94
C GLU A 313 9.23 -10.67 1.99
N THR A 314 10.34 -10.27 1.35
CA THR A 314 10.72 -8.86 1.23
C THR A 314 9.72 -8.11 0.35
N LEU A 315 9.33 -8.65 -0.80
CA LEU A 315 8.32 -8.05 -1.67
C LEU A 315 6.97 -7.89 -0.97
N ALA A 316 6.57 -8.83 -0.11
CA ALA A 316 5.36 -8.71 0.71
C ALA A 316 5.41 -7.46 1.61
N LYS A 317 6.55 -7.23 2.28
CA LYS A 317 6.78 -6.02 3.09
C LYS A 317 6.76 -4.75 2.23
N LEU A 318 7.43 -4.78 1.07
CA LEU A 318 7.48 -3.64 0.16
C LEU A 318 6.10 -3.29 -0.41
N ASP A 319 5.25 -4.27 -0.71
CA ASP A 319 3.88 -4.06 -1.17
C ASP A 319 3.06 -3.27 -0.13
N MET A 320 3.15 -3.64 1.16
CA MET A 320 2.52 -2.88 2.25
C MET A 320 3.00 -1.42 2.29
N CYS A 321 4.32 -1.21 2.19
CA CYS A 321 4.90 0.14 2.17
C CYS A 321 4.36 0.97 0.99
N VAL A 322 4.40 0.39 -0.22
CA VAL A 322 4.06 1.08 -1.46
C VAL A 322 2.57 1.36 -1.55
N TYR A 323 1.71 0.42 -1.14
CA TYR A 323 0.27 0.68 -1.03
C TYR A 323 -0.02 1.85 -0.11
N CYS A 324 0.63 1.88 1.06
CA CYS A 324 0.48 2.99 2.00
C CYS A 324 0.98 4.32 1.40
N ARG A 325 2.05 4.31 0.60
CA ARG A 325 2.52 5.52 -0.12
C ARG A 325 1.53 5.99 -1.18
N VAL A 326 0.90 5.08 -1.93
CA VAL A 326 -0.16 5.42 -2.88
C VAL A 326 -1.32 6.08 -2.14
N MET A 327 -1.76 5.50 -1.03
CA MET A 327 -2.84 6.07 -0.22
C MET A 327 -2.46 7.41 0.38
N ALA A 328 -1.25 7.56 0.93
CA ALA A 328 -0.74 8.83 1.44
C ALA A 328 -0.79 9.92 0.35
N ALA A 329 -0.29 9.61 -0.86
CA ALA A 329 -0.30 10.53 -1.99
C ALA A 329 -1.73 10.90 -2.44
N ILE A 330 -2.65 9.94 -2.49
CA ILE A 330 -4.06 10.19 -2.84
C ILE A 330 -4.74 11.07 -1.78
N ARG A 331 -4.45 10.86 -0.49
CA ARG A 331 -5.10 11.58 0.60
C ARG A 331 -4.59 12.99 0.80
N GLN A 332 -3.46 13.39 0.20
CA GLN A 332 -2.99 14.77 0.29
C GLN A 332 -4.05 15.78 -0.21
N PRO A 333 -4.09 17.01 0.35
CA PRO A 333 -4.94 18.11 -0.11
C PRO A 333 -4.89 18.31 -1.63
N ALA A 334 -6.05 18.25 -2.28
CA ALA A 334 -6.14 18.13 -3.75
C ALA A 334 -6.39 19.46 -4.48
N LEU A 335 -7.14 20.38 -3.86
CA LEU A 335 -7.56 21.62 -4.51
C LEU A 335 -6.48 22.70 -4.42
N THR A 336 -5.67 22.64 -3.37
CA THR A 336 -4.69 23.69 -3.08
C THR A 336 -3.37 23.48 -3.87
N TYR A 337 -2.99 22.22 -4.17
CA TYR A 337 -1.69 21.88 -4.82
C TYR A 337 -1.76 20.68 -5.78
N PRO A 338 -2.50 20.78 -6.90
CA PRO A 338 -2.81 19.63 -7.76
C PRO A 338 -1.60 18.97 -8.43
N ILE A 339 -0.59 19.73 -8.85
CA ILE A 339 0.58 19.20 -9.57
C ILE A 339 1.49 18.38 -8.66
N ALA A 340 1.80 18.89 -7.46
CA ALA A 340 2.68 18.20 -6.51
C ALA A 340 2.07 16.87 -6.06
N ARG A 341 0.75 16.88 -5.80
CA ARG A 341 -0.02 15.67 -5.51
C ARG A 341 0.00 14.67 -6.66
N LEU A 342 -0.22 15.11 -7.90
CA LEU A 342 -0.19 14.22 -9.07
C LEU A 342 1.18 13.55 -9.27
N ARG A 343 2.28 14.30 -9.03
CA ARG A 343 3.64 13.75 -9.06
C ARG A 343 3.85 12.68 -7.98
N ALA A 344 3.43 12.95 -6.75
CA ALA A 344 3.52 11.97 -5.65
C ALA A 344 2.71 10.70 -5.95
N ILE A 345 1.49 10.85 -6.50
CA ILE A 345 0.66 9.71 -6.92
C ILE A 345 1.35 8.91 -8.01
N SER A 346 1.90 9.57 -9.03
CA SER A 346 2.55 8.89 -10.16
C SER A 346 3.78 8.10 -9.72
N ALA A 347 4.63 8.71 -8.87
CA ALA A 347 5.80 8.03 -8.32
C ALA A 347 5.42 6.81 -7.46
N ALA A 348 4.36 6.92 -6.66
CA ALA A 348 3.87 5.80 -5.86
C ALA A 348 3.26 4.68 -6.72
N LEU A 349 2.49 5.02 -7.76
CA LEU A 349 1.89 4.06 -8.69
C LEU A 349 2.94 3.31 -9.51
N GLU A 350 4.05 3.97 -9.87
CA GLU A 350 5.18 3.33 -10.55
C GLU A 350 5.68 2.15 -9.72
N GLN A 351 5.97 2.38 -8.44
CA GLN A 351 6.36 1.32 -7.52
C GLN A 351 5.26 0.28 -7.33
N ALA A 352 3.99 0.71 -7.26
CA ALA A 352 2.86 -0.20 -7.07
C ALA A 352 2.66 -1.17 -8.26
N ALA A 353 3.13 -0.81 -9.45
CA ALA A 353 3.19 -1.71 -10.60
C ALA A 353 4.48 -2.57 -10.62
N LEU A 354 5.62 -2.02 -10.19
CA LEU A 354 6.91 -2.74 -10.22
C LEU A 354 7.02 -3.84 -9.16
N ILE A 355 6.46 -3.66 -7.96
CA ILE A 355 6.48 -4.69 -6.91
C ILE A 355 5.78 -5.99 -7.36
N PRO A 356 4.52 -5.97 -7.84
CA PRO A 356 3.88 -7.19 -8.32
C PRO A 356 4.53 -7.75 -9.59
N LEU A 357 5.15 -6.93 -10.43
CA LEU A 357 5.95 -7.43 -11.56
C LEU A 357 7.11 -8.30 -11.05
N GLN A 358 7.85 -7.82 -10.05
CA GLN A 358 8.93 -8.59 -9.41
C GLN A 358 8.41 -9.86 -8.74
N VAL A 359 7.22 -9.84 -8.13
CA VAL A 359 6.59 -11.07 -7.60
C VAL A 359 6.38 -12.10 -8.71
N ALA A 360 5.91 -11.67 -9.89
CA ALA A 360 5.76 -12.56 -11.04
C ALA A 360 7.10 -13.07 -11.59
N GLU A 361 8.14 -12.24 -11.62
CA GLU A 361 9.51 -12.66 -12.02
C GLU A 361 10.08 -13.73 -11.07
N TRP A 362 9.94 -13.51 -9.76
CA TRP A 362 10.32 -14.49 -8.75
C TRP A 362 9.49 -15.77 -8.83
N ALA A 363 8.19 -15.67 -9.14
CA ALA A 363 7.35 -16.85 -9.37
C ALA A 363 7.86 -17.69 -10.56
N VAL A 364 8.12 -17.06 -11.70
CA VAL A 364 8.69 -17.73 -12.89
C VAL A 364 10.04 -18.37 -12.59
N HIS A 365 10.95 -17.63 -11.96
CA HIS A 365 12.27 -18.17 -11.58
C HIS A 365 12.13 -19.40 -10.68
N THR A 366 11.31 -19.31 -9.63
CA THR A 366 11.11 -20.40 -8.67
C THR A 366 10.46 -21.62 -9.31
N LEU A 367 9.53 -21.41 -10.24
CA LEU A 367 8.90 -22.49 -11.00
C LEU A 367 9.89 -23.19 -11.96
N ARG A 368 10.86 -22.45 -12.54
CA ARG A 368 11.94 -23.06 -13.33
C ARG A 368 12.84 -23.94 -12.45
N VAL A 369 13.11 -23.53 -11.22
CA VAL A 369 13.80 -24.39 -10.23
C VAL A 369 12.95 -25.63 -9.90
N ALA A 370 11.65 -25.45 -9.69
CA ALA A 370 10.72 -26.56 -9.45
C ALA A 370 10.71 -27.57 -10.61
N ARG A 371 10.75 -27.09 -11.85
CA ARG A 371 10.80 -27.92 -13.07
C ARG A 371 12.06 -28.79 -13.13
N ALA A 372 13.21 -28.30 -12.65
CA ALA A 372 14.43 -29.09 -12.53
C ALA A 372 14.41 -30.07 -11.33
N LEU A 373 13.74 -29.70 -10.24
CA LEU A 373 13.68 -30.49 -9.01
C LEU A 373 12.65 -31.64 -9.06
N LEU A 374 11.50 -31.40 -9.68
CA LEU A 374 10.37 -32.34 -9.71
C LEU A 374 10.71 -33.73 -10.29
N PRO A 375 11.54 -33.87 -11.34
CA PRO A 375 11.93 -35.19 -11.86
C PRO A 375 12.73 -36.03 -10.85
N ILE A 376 13.53 -35.39 -10.01
CA ILE A 376 14.44 -36.07 -9.07
C ILE A 376 13.89 -36.16 -7.64
N ALA A 377 12.79 -35.46 -7.34
CA ALA A 377 12.24 -35.42 -5.98
C ALA A 377 11.92 -36.82 -5.42
N GLY A 378 12.09 -37.08 -4.13
CA GLY A 378 11.65 -38.35 -3.54
C GLY A 378 10.11 -38.49 -3.56
N MET A 379 9.55 -39.70 -3.58
CA MET A 379 8.08 -39.92 -3.55
C MET A 379 7.39 -39.17 -2.41
N SER A 380 8.04 -39.08 -1.25
CA SER A 380 7.54 -38.35 -0.08
C SER A 380 7.46 -36.84 -0.26
N GLY A 381 8.11 -36.26 -1.27
CA GLY A 381 8.17 -34.81 -1.52
C GLY A 381 7.55 -34.35 -2.84
N VAL A 382 7.10 -35.27 -3.71
CA VAL A 382 6.47 -34.91 -5.00
C VAL A 382 5.17 -34.13 -4.79
N GLY A 383 4.38 -34.51 -3.78
CA GLY A 383 3.15 -33.80 -3.41
C GLY A 383 3.42 -32.35 -3.00
N ASP A 384 4.40 -32.13 -2.12
CA ASP A 384 4.80 -30.80 -1.65
C ASP A 384 5.37 -29.95 -2.79
N ALA A 385 6.21 -30.54 -3.64
CA ALA A 385 6.75 -29.85 -4.82
C ALA A 385 5.63 -29.43 -5.78
N GLY A 386 4.60 -30.26 -5.93
CA GLY A 386 3.45 -29.93 -6.75
C GLY A 386 2.57 -28.84 -6.16
N ALA A 387 2.23 -28.95 -4.87
CA ALA A 387 1.48 -27.91 -4.15
C ALA A 387 2.21 -26.56 -4.19
N GLY A 388 3.53 -26.57 -3.95
CA GLY A 388 4.36 -25.36 -4.01
C GLY A 388 4.36 -24.71 -5.41
N SER A 389 4.39 -25.54 -6.46
CA SER A 389 4.28 -25.07 -7.85
C SER A 389 2.93 -24.40 -8.12
N TYR A 390 1.82 -24.97 -7.64
CA TYR A 390 0.49 -24.35 -7.82
C TYR A 390 0.35 -23.02 -7.07
N LEU A 391 0.92 -22.90 -5.87
CA LEU A 391 0.96 -21.63 -5.13
C LEU A 391 1.72 -20.55 -5.90
N LEU A 392 2.89 -20.88 -6.46
CA LEU A 392 3.69 -19.95 -7.27
C LEU A 392 2.97 -19.54 -8.56
N LEU A 393 2.29 -20.47 -9.23
CA LEU A 393 1.48 -20.16 -10.42
C LEU A 393 0.33 -19.20 -10.09
N ALA A 394 -0.38 -19.45 -8.98
CA ALA A 394 -1.44 -18.56 -8.52
C ALA A 394 -0.90 -17.18 -8.16
N ALA A 395 0.20 -17.13 -7.39
CA ALA A 395 0.87 -15.90 -7.00
C ALA A 395 1.33 -15.08 -8.21
N GLY A 396 2.04 -15.69 -9.16
CA GLY A 396 2.55 -15.00 -10.35
C GLY A 396 1.45 -14.47 -11.25
N ARG A 397 0.41 -15.27 -11.53
CA ARG A 397 -0.73 -14.85 -12.35
C ARG A 397 -1.52 -13.72 -11.71
N ALA A 398 -1.82 -13.83 -10.41
CA ALA A 398 -2.54 -12.79 -9.70
C ALA A 398 -1.68 -11.52 -9.56
N ALA A 399 -0.37 -11.65 -9.44
CA ALA A 399 0.52 -10.50 -9.38
C ALA A 399 0.52 -9.74 -10.73
N ILE A 400 0.50 -10.44 -11.86
CA ILE A 400 0.33 -9.83 -13.19
C ILE A 400 -0.98 -9.04 -13.29
N GLU A 401 -2.09 -9.53 -12.71
CA GLU A 401 -3.34 -8.76 -12.65
C GLU A 401 -3.16 -7.48 -11.81
N ASN A 402 -2.42 -7.53 -10.70
CA ASN A 402 -2.08 -6.33 -9.92
C ASN A 402 -1.18 -5.36 -10.70
N VAL A 403 -0.28 -5.85 -11.56
CA VAL A 403 0.49 -4.98 -12.48
C VAL A 403 -0.48 -4.19 -13.34
N TRP A 404 -1.41 -4.85 -14.02
CA TRP A 404 -2.37 -4.21 -14.93
C TRP A 404 -3.34 -3.25 -14.23
N VAL A 405 -3.73 -3.54 -13.00
CA VAL A 405 -4.52 -2.61 -12.18
C VAL A 405 -3.76 -1.32 -11.96
N ASN A 406 -2.48 -1.41 -11.60
CA ASN A 406 -1.67 -0.24 -11.34
C ASN A 406 -1.33 0.50 -12.63
N THR A 407 -0.83 -0.17 -13.68
CA THR A 407 -0.50 0.40 -15.01
C THR A 407 -1.73 0.95 -15.77
N GLY A 408 -2.94 0.50 -15.40
CA GLY A 408 -4.20 1.01 -15.92
C GLY A 408 -4.77 2.23 -15.18
N SER A 409 -4.09 2.71 -14.13
CA SER A 409 -4.60 3.78 -13.28
C SER A 409 -4.82 5.10 -14.03
N LYS A 410 -6.03 5.66 -13.89
CA LYS A 410 -6.38 6.98 -14.45
C LYS A 410 -5.79 8.14 -13.65
N LEU A 411 -5.19 7.87 -12.50
CA LEU A 411 -4.63 8.89 -11.61
C LEU A 411 -3.17 9.24 -11.95
N ALA A 412 -2.54 8.53 -12.87
CA ALA A 412 -1.15 8.78 -13.26
C ALA A 412 -1.00 10.03 -14.15
N ALA A 413 0.20 10.62 -14.11
CA ALA A 413 0.53 11.83 -14.87
C ALA A 413 0.54 11.63 -16.39
N GLN A 414 0.46 12.75 -17.12
CA GLN A 414 0.66 12.78 -18.57
C GLN A 414 2.06 12.26 -18.94
N GLY A 415 2.16 11.47 -20.01
CA GLY A 415 3.42 10.89 -20.49
C GLY A 415 3.77 9.50 -19.96
N TRP A 416 3.08 9.00 -18.92
CA TRP A 416 3.42 7.70 -18.32
C TRP A 416 3.03 6.47 -19.18
N ARG A 417 2.19 6.67 -20.21
CA ARG A 417 1.62 5.57 -21.01
C ARG A 417 2.70 4.72 -21.70
N GLY A 418 3.77 5.33 -22.19
CA GLY A 418 4.87 4.60 -22.83
C GLY A 418 5.55 3.63 -21.86
N TRP A 419 5.83 4.10 -20.65
CA TRP A 419 6.36 3.27 -19.57
C TRP A 419 5.37 2.17 -19.17
N ALA A 420 4.09 2.52 -18.95
CA ALA A 420 3.06 1.55 -18.60
C ALA A 420 2.91 0.44 -19.65
N HIS A 421 3.00 0.78 -20.94
CA HIS A 421 2.99 -0.21 -22.02
C HIS A 421 4.20 -1.16 -21.99
N ALA A 422 5.39 -0.67 -21.66
CA ALA A 422 6.58 -1.52 -21.52
C ALA A 422 6.42 -2.50 -20.34
N ILE A 423 5.89 -2.02 -19.21
CA ILE A 423 5.60 -2.85 -18.04
C ILE A 423 4.51 -3.89 -18.36
N ASP A 424 3.45 -3.50 -19.06
CA ASP A 424 2.40 -4.42 -19.51
C ASP A 424 2.92 -5.48 -20.46
N ALA A 425 3.83 -5.12 -21.38
CA ALA A 425 4.47 -6.05 -22.29
C ALA A 425 5.29 -7.09 -21.53
N ARG A 426 6.11 -6.63 -20.56
CA ARG A 426 6.88 -7.51 -19.69
C ARG A 426 5.98 -8.45 -18.88
N ALA A 427 4.86 -7.95 -18.35
CA ALA A 427 3.92 -8.76 -17.60
C ALA A 427 3.26 -9.84 -18.47
N ARG A 428 3.03 -9.59 -19.77
CA ARG A 428 2.54 -10.59 -20.74
C ARG A 428 3.57 -11.67 -21.01
N GLU A 429 4.82 -11.29 -21.22
CA GLU A 429 5.92 -12.26 -21.38
C GLU A 429 6.02 -13.20 -20.18
N LEU A 430 5.90 -12.65 -18.96
CA LEU A 430 5.91 -13.46 -17.74
C LEU A 430 4.70 -14.38 -17.65
N LEU A 431 3.52 -13.94 -18.11
CA LEU A 431 2.34 -14.79 -18.17
C LEU A 431 2.55 -15.99 -19.10
N ASP A 432 3.11 -15.75 -20.29
CA ASP A 432 3.43 -16.82 -21.25
C ASP A 432 4.46 -17.79 -20.65
N MET A 433 5.48 -17.29 -19.96
CA MET A 433 6.46 -18.12 -19.25
C MET A 433 5.83 -18.97 -18.13
N LEU A 434 4.84 -18.43 -17.40
CA LEU A 434 4.10 -19.19 -16.38
C LEU A 434 3.27 -20.31 -17.01
N ASP A 435 2.62 -20.04 -18.15
CA ASP A 435 1.82 -21.02 -18.89
C ASP A 435 2.71 -22.16 -19.43
N ASP A 436 3.88 -21.83 -19.97
CA ASP A 436 4.87 -22.81 -20.44
C ASP A 436 5.36 -23.72 -19.30
N VAL A 437 5.79 -23.14 -18.18
CA VAL A 437 6.32 -23.92 -17.05
C VAL A 437 5.22 -24.72 -16.36
N GLU A 438 3.98 -24.24 -16.33
CA GLU A 438 2.84 -25.03 -15.84
C GLU A 438 2.63 -26.30 -16.67
N GLY A 439 2.76 -26.19 -18.01
CA GLY A 439 2.66 -27.33 -18.92
C GLY A 439 3.68 -28.43 -18.57
N ASP A 440 4.94 -28.04 -18.38
CA ASP A 440 6.02 -28.94 -17.99
C ASP A 440 5.77 -29.58 -16.62
N ILE A 441 5.38 -28.78 -15.62
CA ILE A 441 5.12 -29.26 -14.26
C ILE A 441 3.98 -30.29 -14.24
N LYS A 442 2.90 -30.05 -14.98
CA LYS A 442 1.78 -30.99 -15.10
C LYS A 442 2.20 -32.30 -15.77
N ALA A 443 3.02 -32.22 -16.82
CA ALA A 443 3.53 -33.41 -17.49
C ALA A 443 4.42 -34.25 -16.56
N ILE A 444 5.32 -33.61 -15.81
CA ILE A 444 6.20 -34.29 -14.84
C ILE A 444 5.35 -34.93 -13.73
N GLN A 445 4.37 -34.21 -13.17
CA GLN A 445 3.50 -34.75 -12.11
C GLN A 445 2.69 -35.95 -12.59
N ALA A 446 2.13 -35.89 -13.80
CA ALA A 446 1.39 -37.00 -14.39
C ALA A 446 2.28 -38.25 -14.56
N ALA A 447 3.51 -38.07 -15.07
CA ALA A 447 4.47 -39.17 -15.21
C ALA A 447 4.90 -39.79 -13.87
N ARG A 448 4.73 -39.07 -12.76
CA ARG A 448 5.09 -39.53 -11.42
C ARG A 448 3.90 -40.00 -10.58
N ASN A 449 2.69 -39.97 -11.14
CA ASN A 449 1.49 -40.42 -10.45
C ASN A 449 1.44 -41.96 -10.41
N PRO A 450 1.50 -42.59 -9.22
CA PRO A 450 1.57 -44.04 -9.10
C PRO A 450 0.28 -44.79 -9.49
N ARG A 451 -0.79 -44.08 -9.85
CA ARG A 451 -2.06 -44.68 -10.31
C ARG A 451 -2.10 -44.98 -11.82
N ASP A 452 -1.16 -44.44 -12.58
CA ASP A 452 -1.13 -44.53 -14.05
C ASP A 452 -0.05 -45.51 -14.57
N GLY A 453 0.53 -46.33 -13.68
CA GLY A 453 1.63 -47.28 -13.96
C GLY A 453 1.28 -48.73 -13.66
#